data_AF-A0A1V5TVI8-F1
#
_entry.id   AF-A0A1V5TVI8-F1
#
_cell.length_a   1.000
_cell.length_b   1.000
_cell.length_c   1.000
_cell.angle_alpha   90.00
_cell.angle_beta   90.00
_cell.angle_gamma   90.00
#
_symmetry.space_group_name_H-M   'P 1'
#
loop_
_entity.id
_entity.type
_entity.pdbx_description
1 polymer ?
#
loop_
_entity_poly.entity_id
_entity_poly.type
_entity_poly.pdbx_seq_one_letter_code
_entity_poly.pdbx_strand_id
1 'polypeptide(L)'
;MDVNACLAELVKNLAPVLDEFKFKPVYPEGVKKGEFPAAVQGGKISVDFSGEAGTVRLEYFNDRVALLYSENEGEQTGLKKLSETLLECEHATEKELKSKANELGETLGERVGKKKRNPQAAKLQQPVSKAAAKSGALSYDANTLGSRFTVAYPELRAEYKANVEQYGEFLPEEFFKLHGNAVVHAIIRENDKQKMTKLFKLLNEIYEDGTNEAQSIIAVTILGSLGNDQQLIARCLDYMCEDMKAPVIYINKYLASRGGKSARMRLENPPPYKPKKPKRKNPITNALGM
;
A
#
# COMPACT_ATOMS: atom_id res chain seq x y z
N MET A 1 19.81 7.14 26.06
CA MET A 1 21.14 6.60 25.69
C MET A 1 21.88 7.66 24.86
N ASP A 2 23.21 7.63 24.77
CA ASP A 2 23.89 8.58 23.86
C ASP A 2 23.56 8.26 22.39
N VAL A 3 23.76 9.24 21.51
CA VAL A 3 23.35 9.14 20.11
C VAL A 3 24.09 8.02 19.37
N ASN A 4 25.37 7.78 19.68
CA ASN A 4 26.14 6.71 19.02
C ASN A 4 25.65 5.33 19.48
N ALA A 5 25.37 5.14 20.77
CA ALA A 5 24.76 3.91 21.27
C ALA A 5 23.36 3.68 20.67
N CYS A 6 22.57 4.76 20.51
CA CYS A 6 21.26 4.71 19.87
C CYS A 6 21.34 4.27 18.41
N LEU A 7 22.22 4.89 17.63
CA LEU A 7 22.43 4.55 16.23
C LEU A 7 23.04 3.15 16.08
N ALA A 8 23.93 2.72 16.99
CA ALA A 8 24.48 1.37 16.98
C ALA A 8 23.40 0.30 17.18
N GLU A 9 22.47 0.52 18.12
CA GLU A 9 21.36 -0.40 18.33
C GLU A 9 20.35 -0.35 17.17
N LEU A 10 20.10 0.83 16.58
CA LEU A 10 19.28 0.97 15.38
C LEU A 10 19.90 0.19 14.20
N VAL A 11 21.21 0.34 13.96
CA VAL A 11 21.95 -0.38 12.91
C VAL A 11 21.95 -1.88 13.18
N LYS A 12 22.10 -2.31 14.42
CA LYS A 12 22.02 -3.73 14.80
C LYS A 12 20.66 -4.33 14.46
N ASN A 13 19.57 -3.59 14.66
CA ASN A 13 18.23 -4.03 14.28
C ASN A 13 17.98 -3.96 12.76
N LEU A 14 18.69 -3.07 12.04
CA LEU A 14 18.63 -2.94 10.58
C LEU A 14 19.54 -3.96 9.85
N ALA A 15 20.50 -4.57 10.56
CA ALA A 15 21.49 -5.48 10.02
C ALA A 15 20.93 -6.59 9.11
N PRO A 16 19.79 -7.26 9.43
CA PRO A 16 19.24 -8.28 8.54
C PRO A 16 18.96 -7.79 7.11
N VAL A 17 18.47 -6.55 6.96
CA VAL A 17 18.18 -5.94 5.65
C VAL A 17 19.46 -5.51 4.96
N LEU A 18 20.42 -4.93 5.70
CA LEU A 18 21.72 -4.54 5.15
C LEU A 18 22.48 -5.77 4.62
N ASP A 19 22.47 -6.87 5.38
CA ASP A 19 23.10 -8.13 5.02
C ASP A 19 22.40 -8.79 3.82
N GLU A 20 21.06 -8.75 3.75
CA GLU A 20 20.28 -9.26 2.61
C GLU A 20 20.72 -8.63 1.28
N PHE A 21 20.99 -7.32 1.27
CA PHE A 21 21.45 -6.58 0.10
C PHE A 21 22.96 -6.42 0.02
N LYS A 22 23.71 -7.14 0.87
CA LYS A 22 25.18 -7.14 0.92
C LYS A 22 25.82 -5.75 1.15
N PHE A 23 25.11 -4.84 1.80
CA PHE A 23 25.69 -3.56 2.20
C PHE A 23 26.71 -3.78 3.32
N LYS A 24 27.89 -3.21 3.17
CA LYS A 24 28.96 -3.26 4.17
C LYS A 24 29.21 -1.88 4.75
N PRO A 25 29.50 -1.77 6.05
CA PRO A 25 29.81 -0.48 6.67
C PRO A 25 31.04 0.15 6.02
N VAL A 26 30.95 1.45 5.75
CA VAL A 26 32.05 2.29 5.30
C VAL A 26 32.65 2.95 6.52
N TYR A 27 33.94 2.70 6.76
CA TYR A 27 34.65 3.25 7.91
C TYR A 27 35.24 4.62 7.56
N PRO A 28 34.87 5.70 8.28
CA PRO A 28 35.50 7.00 8.11
C PRO A 28 36.99 6.97 8.44
N GLU A 29 37.73 7.96 7.92
CA GLU A 29 39.16 8.10 8.21
C GLU A 29 39.41 8.18 9.72
N GLY A 30 40.32 7.35 10.23
CA GLY A 30 40.65 7.27 11.66
C GLY A 30 39.78 6.32 12.50
N VAL A 31 38.68 5.77 11.96
CA VAL A 31 37.85 4.78 12.66
C VAL A 31 38.29 3.36 12.29
N LYS A 32 38.59 2.52 13.30
CA LYS A 32 39.09 1.16 13.05
C LYS A 32 37.96 0.20 12.72
N LYS A 33 38.29 -0.84 11.94
CA LYS A 33 37.37 -1.95 11.68
C LYS A 33 37.01 -2.64 13.00
N GLY A 34 35.73 -2.62 13.35
CA GLY A 34 35.20 -3.12 14.63
C GLY A 34 34.68 -2.04 15.58
N GLU A 35 35.01 -0.76 15.33
CA GLU A 35 34.39 0.39 15.99
C GLU A 35 33.09 0.79 15.28
N PHE A 36 32.25 1.59 15.94
CA PHE A 36 31.01 2.08 15.32
C PHE A 36 31.35 3.10 14.21
N PRO A 37 30.99 2.84 12.94
CA PRO A 37 31.47 3.60 11.79
C PRO A 37 30.69 4.90 11.57
N ALA A 38 30.71 5.78 12.58
CA ALA A 38 30.03 7.07 12.54
C ALA A 38 30.97 8.20 12.14
N ALA A 39 30.53 9.06 11.23
CA ALA A 39 31.18 10.31 10.87
C ALA A 39 30.36 11.51 11.39
N VAL A 40 31.05 12.52 11.92
CA VAL A 40 30.42 13.77 12.39
C VAL A 40 30.80 14.91 11.45
N GLN A 41 29.80 15.54 10.83
CA GLN A 41 30.00 16.68 9.95
C GLN A 41 28.86 17.68 10.10
N GLY A 42 29.18 18.95 10.36
CA GLY A 42 28.17 20.02 10.44
C GLY A 42 27.07 19.79 11.48
N GLY A 43 27.38 19.12 12.60
CA GLY A 43 26.42 18.79 13.66
C GLY A 43 25.56 17.56 13.38
N LYS A 44 25.78 16.88 12.24
CA LYS A 44 25.11 15.64 11.88
C LYS A 44 26.00 14.45 12.17
N ILE A 45 25.39 13.33 12.57
CA ILE A 45 26.08 12.05 12.73
C ILE A 45 25.60 11.13 11.61
N SER A 46 26.52 10.56 10.85
CA SER A 46 26.18 9.70 9.71
C SER A 46 26.85 8.34 9.80
N VAL A 47 26.15 7.30 9.38
CA VAL A 47 26.66 5.93 9.26
C VAL A 47 26.39 5.47 7.84
N ASP A 48 27.47 5.16 7.12
CA ASP A 48 27.42 4.83 5.71
C ASP A 48 27.61 3.34 5.48
N PHE A 49 26.90 2.82 4.49
CA PHE A 49 27.05 1.46 4.00
C PHE A 49 27.11 1.47 2.48
N SER A 50 27.91 0.59 1.91
CA SER A 50 28.05 0.46 0.46
C SER A 50 28.13 -0.99 0.02
N GLY A 51 27.65 -1.26 -1.19
CA GLY A 51 27.71 -2.57 -1.83
C GLY A 51 27.21 -2.47 -3.27
N GLU A 52 27.15 -3.62 -3.96
CA GLU A 52 26.75 -3.72 -5.38
C GLU A 52 25.40 -3.03 -5.68
N ALA A 53 24.53 -2.96 -4.69
CA ALA A 53 23.21 -2.37 -4.81
C ALA A 53 23.18 -0.85 -4.55
N GLY A 54 24.31 -0.20 -4.29
CA GLY A 54 24.42 1.24 -4.14
C GLY A 54 25.07 1.70 -2.84
N THR A 55 24.68 2.89 -2.36
CA THR A 55 25.17 3.48 -1.12
C THR A 55 24.00 3.92 -0.24
N VAL A 56 24.05 3.57 1.04
CA VAL A 56 23.04 3.88 2.06
C VAL A 56 23.67 4.74 3.14
N ARG A 57 22.96 5.76 3.60
CA ARG A 57 23.34 6.56 4.76
C ARG A 57 22.20 6.64 5.76
N LEU A 58 22.50 6.35 7.02
CA LEU A 58 21.69 6.81 8.15
C LEU A 58 22.27 8.12 8.65
N GLU A 59 21.47 9.20 8.64
CA GLU A 59 21.89 10.53 9.08
C GLU A 59 21.02 10.98 10.26
N TYR A 60 21.65 11.20 11.41
CA TYR A 60 21.01 11.74 12.60
C TYR A 60 21.21 13.24 12.71
N PHE A 61 20.11 13.98 12.88
CA PHE A 61 20.12 15.41 13.16
C PHE A 61 18.78 15.86 13.77
N ASN A 62 18.83 16.70 14.81
CA ASN A 62 17.64 17.26 15.49
C ASN A 62 16.59 16.19 15.85
N ASP A 63 17.00 15.16 16.59
CA ASP A 63 16.14 14.06 17.06
C ASP A 63 15.39 13.35 15.93
N ARG A 64 16.01 13.27 14.76
CA ARG A 64 15.52 12.53 13.61
C ARG A 64 16.63 11.72 13.01
N VAL A 65 16.26 10.56 12.48
CA VAL A 65 17.12 9.77 11.61
C VAL A 65 16.53 9.75 10.20
N ALA A 66 17.33 10.14 9.22
CA ALA A 66 17.01 10.05 7.81
C ALA A 66 17.72 8.85 7.19
N LEU A 67 17.01 8.13 6.32
CA LEU A 67 17.57 7.12 5.45
C LEU A 67 17.79 7.75 4.07
N LEU A 68 19.03 7.78 3.60
CA LEU A 68 19.40 8.29 2.29
C LEU A 68 20.03 7.18 1.44
N TYR A 69 19.89 7.31 0.12
CA TYR A 69 20.32 6.29 -0.82
C TYR A 69 20.78 6.84 -2.17
N SER A 70 21.81 6.23 -2.76
CA SER A 70 22.23 6.37 -4.16
C SER A 70 22.33 4.98 -4.81
N GLU A 71 22.04 4.91 -6.11
CA GLU A 71 22.24 3.68 -6.90
C GLU A 71 23.72 3.42 -7.21
N ASN A 72 24.58 4.42 -7.03
CA ASN A 72 26.01 4.30 -7.28
C ASN A 72 26.74 3.78 -6.03
N GLU A 73 27.45 2.67 -6.20
CA GLU A 73 28.35 2.13 -5.18
C GLU A 73 29.46 3.13 -4.87
N GLY A 74 29.73 3.35 -3.58
CA GLY A 74 30.73 4.28 -3.06
C GLY A 74 30.37 5.77 -3.14
N GLU A 75 29.23 6.16 -3.72
CA GLU A 75 28.86 7.56 -3.87
C GLU A 75 28.26 8.16 -2.58
N GLN A 76 29.08 8.95 -1.87
CA GLN A 76 28.67 9.65 -0.64
C GLN A 76 28.07 11.04 -0.89
N THR A 77 28.08 11.51 -2.15
CA THR A 77 27.53 12.79 -2.59
C THR A 77 26.24 12.56 -3.37
N GLY A 78 25.26 13.47 -3.29
CA GLY A 78 24.03 13.35 -4.10
C GLY A 78 23.03 12.27 -3.66
N LEU A 79 23.22 11.69 -2.46
CA LEU A 79 22.28 10.76 -1.83
C LEU A 79 20.87 11.37 -1.73
N LYS A 80 19.84 10.60 -2.14
CA LYS A 80 18.43 11.00 -2.05
C LYS A 80 17.82 10.48 -0.76
N LYS A 81 17.09 11.34 -0.04
CA LYS A 81 16.35 10.94 1.16
C LYS A 81 15.16 10.05 0.78
N LEU A 82 15.12 8.83 1.32
CA LEU A 82 14.03 7.87 1.14
C LEU A 82 12.96 8.02 2.21
N SER A 83 13.38 8.11 3.46
CA SER A 83 12.51 8.27 4.63
C SER A 83 13.20 9.05 5.74
N GLU A 84 12.40 9.52 6.68
CA GLU A 84 12.85 10.24 7.86
C GLU A 84 11.88 9.92 9.00
N THR A 85 12.39 9.52 10.15
CA THR A 85 11.58 9.20 11.33
C THR A 85 12.14 9.92 12.56
N LEU A 86 11.25 10.29 13.48
CA LEU A 86 11.63 10.88 14.77
C LEU A 86 12.42 9.85 15.58
N LEU A 87 13.50 10.26 16.22
CA LEU A 87 14.32 9.42 17.09
C LEU A 87 14.90 10.26 18.23
N GLU A 88 14.23 10.27 19.37
CA GLU A 88 14.69 10.96 20.58
C GLU A 88 15.61 10.02 21.37
N CYS A 89 16.92 10.06 21.12
CA CYS A 89 17.90 9.11 21.69
C CYS A 89 17.90 9.08 23.23
N GLU A 90 17.56 10.20 23.87
CA GLU A 90 17.48 10.31 25.33
C GLU A 90 16.42 9.39 25.94
N HIS A 91 15.31 9.15 25.22
CA HIS A 91 14.15 8.41 25.70
C HIS A 91 13.85 7.13 24.91
N ALA A 92 14.57 6.89 23.81
CA ALA A 92 14.34 5.74 22.96
C ALA A 92 14.45 4.41 23.72
N THR A 93 13.41 3.60 23.63
CA THR A 93 13.38 2.23 24.14
C THR A 93 13.86 1.25 23.07
N GLU A 94 14.34 0.07 23.48
CA GLU A 94 14.74 -1.00 22.55
C GLU A 94 13.59 -1.39 21.59
N LYS A 95 12.35 -1.41 22.10
CA LYS A 95 11.16 -1.69 21.29
C LYS A 95 10.94 -0.62 20.21
N GLU A 96 11.12 0.65 20.54
CA GLU A 96 11.00 1.75 19.57
C GLU A 96 12.12 1.70 18.53
N LEU A 97 13.36 1.42 18.96
CA LEU A 97 14.50 1.27 18.04
C LEU A 97 14.27 0.14 17.06
N LYS A 98 13.78 -1.01 17.53
CA LYS A 98 13.40 -2.13 16.67
C LYS A 98 12.29 -1.75 15.69
N SER A 99 11.24 -1.07 16.16
CA SER A 99 10.15 -0.61 15.30
C SER A 99 10.63 0.35 14.22
N LYS A 100 11.53 1.28 14.56
CA LYS A 100 12.09 2.24 13.61
C LYS A 100 13.04 1.58 12.63
N ALA A 101 13.88 0.65 13.10
CA ALA A 101 14.74 -0.14 12.21
C ALA A 101 13.92 -0.95 11.21
N ASN A 102 12.79 -1.53 11.63
CA ASN A 102 11.88 -2.23 10.72
C ASN A 102 11.30 -1.29 9.65
N GLU A 103 10.81 -0.10 10.03
CA GLU A 103 10.29 0.91 9.09
C GLU A 103 11.35 1.35 8.06
N LEU A 104 12.57 1.64 8.53
CA LEU A 104 13.69 2.01 7.65
C LEU A 104 14.12 0.83 6.78
N GLY A 105 14.10 -0.39 7.32
CA GLY A 105 14.42 -1.63 6.62
C GLY A 105 13.43 -1.97 5.51
N GLU A 106 12.13 -1.81 5.77
CA GLU A 106 11.08 -1.94 4.76
C GLU A 106 11.27 -0.91 3.64
N THR A 107 11.50 0.36 3.99
CA THR A 107 11.75 1.42 3.00
C THR A 107 12.99 1.12 2.14
N LEU A 108 14.08 0.69 2.79
CA LEU A 108 15.32 0.33 2.10
C LEU A 108 15.11 -0.90 1.20
N GLY A 109 14.41 -1.91 1.72
CA GLY A 109 14.04 -3.11 0.99
C GLY A 109 13.17 -2.81 -0.23
N GLU A 110 12.20 -1.92 -0.13
CA GLU A 110 11.41 -1.47 -1.28
C GLU A 110 12.26 -0.73 -2.32
N ARG A 111 13.23 0.09 -1.87
CA ARG A 111 14.09 0.87 -2.76
C ARG A 111 15.13 0.03 -3.49
N VAL A 112 15.82 -0.84 -2.76
CA VAL A 112 16.97 -1.66 -3.20
C VAL A 112 16.50 -2.99 -3.75
N GLY A 113 15.49 -3.56 -3.10
CA GLY A 113 14.69 -4.69 -3.60
C GLY A 113 13.83 -4.34 -4.81
N LYS A 114 14.03 -3.17 -5.44
CA LYS A 114 14.02 -3.06 -6.91
C LYS A 114 15.08 -3.95 -7.58
N LYS A 115 15.19 -5.22 -7.18
CA LYS A 115 15.07 -6.27 -8.18
C LYS A 115 13.79 -5.92 -8.96
N LYS A 116 13.82 -5.96 -10.29
CA LYS A 116 12.62 -6.42 -11.01
C LYS A 116 12.08 -7.55 -10.15
N ARG A 117 10.91 -7.37 -9.51
CA ARG A 117 10.24 -8.42 -8.74
C ARG A 117 10.60 -9.71 -9.42
N ASN A 118 11.41 -10.56 -8.79
CA ASN A 118 11.90 -11.73 -9.49
C ASN A 118 10.63 -12.44 -9.94
N PRO A 119 10.33 -12.55 -11.24
CA PRO A 119 9.16 -13.26 -11.69
C PRO A 119 9.48 -14.75 -11.56
N GLN A 120 9.83 -15.21 -10.36
CA GLN A 120 9.29 -16.48 -9.91
C GLN A 120 7.81 -16.26 -9.96
N ALA A 121 7.25 -16.62 -11.12
CA ALA A 121 5.92 -16.30 -11.62
C ALA A 121 5.05 -15.92 -10.44
N ALA A 122 4.70 -14.62 -10.30
CA ALA A 122 3.76 -14.20 -9.28
C ALA A 122 2.58 -15.15 -9.42
N LYS A 123 2.55 -16.17 -8.55
CA LYS A 123 1.72 -17.34 -8.83
C LYS A 123 0.34 -16.79 -8.64
N LEU A 124 -0.45 -16.77 -9.71
CA LEU A 124 -1.83 -16.36 -9.64
C LEU A 124 -2.43 -17.07 -8.43
N GLN A 125 -2.82 -16.28 -7.44
CA GLN A 125 -3.38 -16.83 -6.21
C GLN A 125 -4.56 -17.69 -6.62
N GLN A 126 -4.65 -18.89 -6.05
CA GLN A 126 -5.73 -19.79 -6.42
C GLN A 126 -7.07 -19.17 -6.03
N PRO A 127 -8.02 -19.04 -6.97
CA PRO A 127 -9.33 -18.52 -6.63
C PRO A 127 -10.05 -19.48 -5.68
N VAL A 128 -10.85 -18.92 -4.77
CA VAL A 128 -11.67 -19.69 -3.85
C VAL A 128 -12.69 -20.52 -4.65
N SER A 129 -12.72 -21.82 -4.33
CA SER A 129 -13.63 -22.76 -4.98
C SER A 129 -15.08 -22.52 -4.58
N LYS A 130 -16.02 -22.89 -5.45
CA LYS A 130 -17.45 -22.78 -5.15
C LYS A 130 -17.89 -23.62 -3.95
N ALA A 131 -17.29 -24.80 -3.78
CA ALA A 131 -17.58 -25.66 -2.65
C ALA A 131 -17.14 -25.02 -1.32
N ALA A 132 -15.94 -24.45 -1.27
CA ALA A 132 -15.43 -23.77 -0.08
C ALA A 132 -16.25 -22.52 0.30
N ALA A 133 -16.71 -21.77 -0.71
CA ALA A 133 -17.60 -20.63 -0.52
C ALA A 133 -18.97 -21.05 0.05
N LYS A 134 -19.63 -22.02 -0.60
CA LYS A 134 -20.97 -22.47 -0.19
C LYS A 134 -20.98 -23.22 1.15
N SER A 135 -19.87 -23.83 1.55
CA SER A 135 -19.75 -24.43 2.89
C SER A 135 -19.45 -23.41 3.98
N GLY A 136 -19.19 -22.14 3.64
CA GLY A 136 -18.73 -21.11 4.58
C GLY A 136 -17.30 -21.32 5.09
N ALA A 137 -16.53 -22.21 4.48
CA ALA A 137 -15.15 -22.49 4.91
C ALA A 137 -14.20 -21.36 4.53
N LEU A 138 -14.45 -20.74 3.37
CA LEU A 138 -13.75 -19.56 2.88
C LEU A 138 -14.77 -18.65 2.18
N SER A 139 -14.55 -17.35 2.16
CA SER A 139 -15.37 -16.41 1.37
C SER A 139 -14.65 -16.03 0.08
N TYR A 140 -15.39 -15.70 -0.97
CA TYR A 140 -14.79 -15.17 -2.19
C TYR A 140 -14.06 -13.85 -1.93
N ASP A 141 -12.80 -13.80 -2.33
CA ASP A 141 -11.94 -12.62 -2.21
C ASP A 141 -11.84 -11.83 -3.53
N ALA A 142 -11.15 -10.68 -3.48
CA ALA A 142 -10.95 -9.83 -4.65
C ALA A 142 -10.18 -10.56 -5.77
N ASN A 143 -9.24 -11.44 -5.44
CA ASN A 143 -8.54 -12.26 -6.41
C ASN A 143 -9.48 -13.25 -7.12
N THR A 144 -10.40 -13.89 -6.40
CA THR A 144 -11.42 -14.78 -6.96
C THR A 144 -12.34 -14.02 -7.90
N LEU A 145 -12.69 -12.78 -7.56
CA LEU A 145 -13.42 -11.88 -8.45
C LEU A 145 -12.66 -11.63 -9.76
N GLY A 146 -11.41 -11.15 -9.69
CA GLY A 146 -10.59 -10.91 -10.88
C GLY A 146 -10.41 -12.17 -11.74
N SER A 147 -10.07 -13.29 -11.11
CA SER A 147 -9.87 -14.58 -11.77
C SER A 147 -11.14 -15.06 -12.48
N ARG A 148 -12.29 -15.11 -11.80
CA ARG A 148 -13.55 -15.54 -12.43
C ARG A 148 -14.06 -14.55 -13.48
N PHE A 149 -13.79 -13.26 -13.29
CA PHE A 149 -14.12 -12.24 -14.28
C PHE A 149 -13.36 -12.48 -15.59
N THR A 150 -12.06 -12.76 -15.53
CA THR A 150 -11.26 -13.08 -16.73
C THR A 150 -11.52 -14.48 -17.30
N VAL A 151 -12.19 -15.37 -16.55
CA VAL A 151 -12.76 -16.60 -17.12
C VAL A 151 -13.99 -16.26 -17.97
N ALA A 152 -14.85 -15.36 -17.49
CA ALA A 152 -16.02 -14.90 -18.21
C ALA A 152 -15.68 -14.00 -19.43
N TYR A 153 -14.59 -13.24 -19.33
CA TYR A 153 -14.08 -12.26 -20.30
C TYR A 153 -12.59 -12.53 -20.59
N PRO A 154 -12.27 -13.55 -21.40
CA PRO A 154 -10.89 -14.01 -21.65
C PRO A 154 -9.93 -12.96 -22.21
N GLU A 155 -10.47 -11.95 -22.89
CA GLU A 155 -9.73 -10.83 -23.45
C GLU A 155 -8.98 -10.02 -22.39
N LEU A 156 -9.41 -10.06 -21.12
CA LEU A 156 -8.78 -9.33 -20.00
C LEU A 156 -7.71 -10.14 -19.26
N ARG A 157 -7.41 -11.37 -19.69
CA ARG A 157 -6.46 -12.25 -18.99
C ARG A 157 -5.04 -11.72 -19.02
N ALA A 158 -4.65 -11.04 -20.09
CA ALA A 158 -3.30 -10.50 -20.22
C ALA A 158 -3.09 -9.36 -19.22
N GLU A 159 -4.06 -8.47 -19.10
CA GLU A 159 -4.09 -7.31 -18.22
C GLU A 159 -4.15 -7.74 -16.76
N TYR A 160 -4.94 -8.78 -16.43
CA TYR A 160 -4.97 -9.35 -15.09
C TYR A 160 -3.62 -9.93 -14.69
N LYS A 161 -2.96 -10.68 -15.58
CA LYS A 161 -1.60 -11.20 -15.33
C LYS A 161 -0.59 -10.06 -15.18
N ALA A 162 -0.64 -9.07 -16.06
CA ALA A 162 0.25 -7.91 -15.99
C ALA A 162 0.08 -7.13 -14.68
N ASN A 163 -1.17 -6.97 -14.21
CA ASN A 163 -1.47 -6.35 -12.91
C ASN A 163 -0.83 -7.15 -11.75
N VAL A 164 -1.02 -8.47 -11.73
CA VAL A 164 -0.41 -9.33 -10.70
C VAL A 164 1.12 -9.35 -10.81
N GLU A 165 1.70 -9.31 -12.01
CA GLU A 165 3.15 -9.27 -12.20
C GLU A 165 3.75 -7.95 -11.73
N GLN A 166 3.07 -6.83 -12.00
CA GLN A 166 3.47 -5.50 -11.58
C GLN A 166 3.41 -5.35 -10.06
N TYR A 167 2.29 -5.74 -9.47
CA TYR A 167 1.98 -5.50 -8.05
C TYR A 167 2.18 -6.71 -7.14
N GLY A 168 2.61 -7.86 -7.68
CA GLY A 168 2.93 -9.12 -6.97
C GLY A 168 1.73 -9.80 -6.33
N GLU A 169 0.62 -9.10 -6.26
CA GLU A 169 -0.71 -9.54 -5.92
C GLU A 169 -1.69 -8.82 -6.84
N PHE A 170 -2.93 -9.29 -6.87
CA PHE A 170 -3.96 -8.65 -7.67
C PHE A 170 -4.40 -7.34 -7.01
N LEU A 171 -4.26 -6.21 -7.71
CA LEU A 171 -4.83 -4.93 -7.31
C LEU A 171 -6.18 -4.72 -8.04
N PRO A 172 -7.31 -5.07 -7.39
CA PRO A 172 -8.61 -5.07 -8.04
C PRO A 172 -9.04 -3.68 -8.51
N GLU A 173 -8.80 -2.66 -7.69
CA GLU A 173 -9.23 -1.30 -8.03
C GLU A 173 -8.60 -0.80 -9.32
N GLU A 174 -7.30 -1.00 -9.49
CA GLU A 174 -6.59 -0.57 -10.67
C GLU A 174 -7.01 -1.36 -11.90
N PHE A 175 -7.07 -2.69 -11.81
CA PHE A 175 -7.50 -3.54 -12.91
C PHE A 175 -8.90 -3.18 -13.42
N PHE A 176 -9.87 -2.99 -12.51
CA PHE A 176 -11.22 -2.63 -12.91
C PHE A 176 -11.31 -1.19 -13.43
N LYS A 177 -10.62 -0.22 -12.81
CA LYS A 177 -10.61 1.17 -13.28
C LYS A 177 -10.00 1.31 -14.69
N LEU A 178 -8.93 0.57 -14.99
CA LEU A 178 -8.22 0.67 -16.27
C LEU A 178 -8.78 -0.23 -17.37
N HIS A 179 -9.31 -1.39 -17.02
CA HIS A 179 -9.68 -2.42 -18.01
C HIS A 179 -11.09 -2.98 -17.79
N GLY A 180 -11.38 -3.52 -16.60
CA GLY A 180 -12.62 -4.27 -16.37
C GLY A 180 -13.90 -3.44 -16.53
N ASN A 181 -13.92 -2.19 -16.09
CA ASN A 181 -15.10 -1.34 -16.14
C ASN A 181 -15.53 -1.00 -17.56
N ALA A 182 -14.60 -0.95 -18.53
CA ALA A 182 -14.94 -0.73 -19.93
C ALA A 182 -15.84 -1.86 -20.47
N VAL A 183 -15.52 -3.11 -20.15
CA VAL A 183 -16.32 -4.29 -20.54
C VAL A 183 -17.68 -4.27 -19.84
N VAL A 184 -17.70 -4.00 -18.53
CA VAL A 184 -18.95 -3.89 -17.75
C VAL A 184 -19.87 -2.81 -18.33
N HIS A 185 -19.34 -1.63 -18.63
CA HIS A 185 -20.10 -0.53 -19.21
C HIS A 185 -20.64 -0.88 -20.59
N ALA A 186 -19.84 -1.54 -21.43
CA ALA A 186 -20.29 -1.98 -22.75
C ALA A 186 -21.50 -2.91 -22.66
N ILE A 187 -21.45 -3.91 -21.76
CA ILE A 187 -22.54 -4.87 -21.54
C ILE A 187 -23.82 -4.17 -21.06
N ILE A 188 -23.72 -3.28 -20.08
CA ILE A 188 -24.87 -2.55 -19.52
C ILE A 188 -25.47 -1.59 -20.55
N ARG A 189 -24.64 -0.97 -21.40
CA ARG A 189 -25.11 -0.09 -22.48
C ARG A 189 -25.80 -0.87 -23.59
N GLU A 190 -25.24 -2.02 -23.99
CA GLU A 190 -25.83 -2.92 -24.98
C GLU A 190 -27.18 -3.48 -24.49
N ASN A 191 -27.32 -3.71 -23.18
CA ASN A 191 -28.54 -4.21 -22.54
C ASN A 191 -29.02 -5.55 -23.13
N ASP A 192 -28.09 -6.36 -23.63
CA ASP A 192 -28.38 -7.72 -24.07
C ASP A 192 -28.67 -8.62 -22.86
N LYS A 193 -29.82 -9.29 -22.89
CA LYS A 193 -30.32 -10.07 -21.75
C LYS A 193 -29.36 -11.19 -21.34
N GLN A 194 -28.74 -11.86 -22.32
CA GLN A 194 -27.85 -12.99 -22.05
C GLN A 194 -26.54 -12.50 -21.42
N LYS A 195 -25.94 -11.43 -21.97
CA LYS A 195 -24.72 -10.82 -21.42
C LYS A 195 -24.95 -10.22 -20.04
N MET A 196 -26.08 -9.52 -19.82
CA MET A 196 -26.47 -8.99 -18.51
C MET A 196 -26.62 -10.11 -17.48
N THR A 197 -27.33 -11.18 -17.83
CA THR A 197 -27.50 -12.34 -16.95
C THR A 197 -26.16 -12.99 -16.62
N LYS A 198 -25.27 -13.17 -17.60
CA LYS A 198 -23.93 -13.74 -17.38
C LYS A 198 -23.09 -12.86 -16.43
N LEU A 199 -23.07 -11.55 -16.66
CA LEU A 199 -22.35 -10.59 -15.83
C LEU A 199 -22.86 -10.61 -14.38
N PHE A 200 -24.17 -10.41 -14.18
CA PHE A 200 -24.72 -10.31 -12.85
C PHE A 200 -24.80 -11.64 -12.12
N LYS A 201 -24.93 -12.77 -12.81
CA LYS A 201 -24.77 -14.09 -12.17
C LYS A 201 -23.39 -14.23 -11.52
N LEU A 202 -22.33 -13.77 -12.20
CA LEU A 202 -20.99 -13.75 -11.64
C LEU A 202 -20.88 -12.80 -10.44
N LEU A 203 -21.35 -11.56 -10.60
CA LEU A 203 -21.26 -10.55 -9.53
C LEU A 203 -22.07 -10.93 -8.30
N ASN A 204 -23.30 -11.42 -8.47
CA ASN A 204 -24.17 -11.86 -7.37
C ASN A 204 -23.55 -13.02 -6.61
N GLU A 205 -23.04 -14.05 -7.31
CA GLU A 205 -22.41 -15.20 -6.65
C GLU A 205 -21.23 -14.78 -5.78
N ILE A 206 -20.41 -13.84 -6.26
CA ILE A 206 -19.28 -13.32 -5.50
C ILE A 206 -19.73 -12.41 -4.36
N TYR A 207 -20.76 -11.60 -4.58
CA TYR A 207 -21.23 -10.66 -3.57
C TYR A 207 -21.90 -11.36 -2.38
N GLU A 208 -22.73 -12.37 -2.65
CA GLU A 208 -23.46 -13.12 -1.62
C GLU A 208 -22.52 -13.91 -0.70
N ASP A 209 -21.51 -14.58 -1.26
CA ASP A 209 -20.57 -15.42 -0.51
C ASP A 209 -19.16 -14.80 -0.38
N GLY A 210 -19.05 -13.48 -0.53
CA GLY A 210 -17.78 -12.75 -0.62
C GLY A 210 -17.35 -12.04 0.66
N THR A 211 -16.07 -11.68 0.73
CA THR A 211 -15.56 -10.78 1.76
C THR A 211 -16.12 -9.37 1.57
N ASN A 212 -16.10 -8.56 2.63
CA ASN A 212 -16.47 -7.14 2.57
C ASN A 212 -15.66 -6.38 1.52
N GLU A 213 -14.40 -6.77 1.30
CA GLU A 213 -13.56 -6.20 0.25
C GLU A 213 -14.09 -6.53 -1.15
N ALA A 214 -14.38 -7.81 -1.43
CA ALA A 214 -14.93 -8.22 -2.72
C ALA A 214 -16.29 -7.53 -3.01
N GLN A 215 -17.17 -7.45 -2.00
CA GLN A 215 -18.42 -6.71 -2.08
C GLN A 215 -18.19 -5.21 -2.35
N SER A 216 -17.21 -4.60 -1.68
CA SER A 216 -16.86 -3.19 -1.87
C SER A 216 -16.31 -2.93 -3.28
N ILE A 217 -15.47 -3.81 -3.82
CA ILE A 217 -14.99 -3.68 -5.20
C ILE A 217 -16.17 -3.75 -6.19
N ILE A 218 -17.10 -4.68 -6.01
CA ILE A 218 -18.29 -4.79 -6.87
C ILE A 218 -19.14 -3.52 -6.77
N ALA A 219 -19.48 -3.08 -5.56
CA ALA A 219 -20.45 -2.00 -5.37
C ALA A 219 -19.85 -0.61 -5.63
N VAL A 220 -18.61 -0.36 -5.19
CA VAL A 220 -17.93 0.95 -5.26
C VAL A 220 -17.15 1.12 -6.56
N THR A 221 -16.34 0.13 -6.92
CA THR A 221 -15.41 0.27 -8.05
C THR A 221 -16.07 -0.10 -9.37
N ILE A 222 -16.80 -1.22 -9.41
CA ILE A 222 -17.41 -1.72 -10.64
C ILE A 222 -18.74 -1.00 -10.91
N LEU A 223 -19.75 -1.20 -10.06
CA LEU A 223 -21.08 -0.64 -10.28
C LEU A 223 -21.18 0.83 -9.86
N GLY A 224 -20.31 1.31 -8.97
CA GLY A 224 -20.18 2.74 -8.65
C GLY A 224 -19.56 3.56 -9.79
N SER A 225 -18.92 2.91 -10.77
CA SER A 225 -18.38 3.59 -11.95
C SER A 225 -19.44 4.01 -12.98
N LEU A 226 -20.71 3.64 -12.78
CA LEU A 226 -21.84 4.07 -13.62
C LEU A 226 -22.16 5.57 -13.49
N GLY A 227 -21.52 6.28 -12.56
CA GLY A 227 -21.58 7.74 -12.50
C GLY A 227 -22.96 8.29 -12.13
N ASN A 228 -23.77 7.51 -11.41
CA ASN A 228 -25.16 7.84 -11.08
C ASN A 228 -26.09 8.04 -12.29
N ASP A 229 -25.76 7.43 -13.43
CA ASP A 229 -26.67 7.35 -14.57
C ASP A 229 -27.88 6.48 -14.22
N GLN A 230 -29.04 7.13 -14.07
CA GLN A 230 -30.27 6.46 -13.63
C GLN A 230 -30.74 5.39 -14.62
N GLN A 231 -30.50 5.57 -15.93
CA GLN A 231 -30.93 4.60 -16.94
C GLN A 231 -30.05 3.35 -16.87
N LEU A 232 -28.73 3.53 -16.78
CA LEU A 232 -27.81 2.38 -16.66
C LEU A 232 -28.03 1.63 -15.35
N ILE A 233 -28.27 2.34 -14.24
CA ILE A 233 -28.59 1.72 -12.96
C ILE A 233 -29.89 0.92 -13.06
N ALA A 234 -30.97 1.50 -13.60
CA ALA A 234 -32.27 0.83 -13.72
C ALA A 234 -32.18 -0.49 -14.50
N ARG A 235 -31.41 -0.53 -15.60
CA ARG A 235 -31.17 -1.75 -16.38
C ARG A 235 -30.53 -2.88 -15.58
N CYS A 236 -29.76 -2.54 -14.56
CA CYS A 236 -29.04 -3.51 -13.75
C CYS A 236 -29.87 -4.07 -12.60
N LEU A 237 -30.86 -3.32 -12.10
CA LEU A 237 -31.58 -3.66 -10.86
C LEU A 237 -32.25 -5.04 -10.92
N ASP A 238 -32.84 -5.41 -12.07
CA ASP A 238 -33.53 -6.70 -12.23
C ASP A 238 -32.57 -7.90 -12.20
N TYR A 239 -31.27 -7.66 -12.38
CA TYR A 239 -30.26 -8.71 -12.40
C TYR A 239 -29.45 -8.80 -11.10
N MET A 240 -29.48 -7.78 -10.24
CA MET A 240 -28.77 -7.78 -8.96
C MET A 240 -29.49 -8.65 -7.92
N CYS A 241 -28.73 -9.30 -7.03
CA CYS A 241 -29.31 -9.89 -5.83
C CYS A 241 -29.85 -8.79 -4.89
N GLU A 242 -30.78 -9.15 -4.01
CA GLU A 242 -31.50 -8.19 -3.15
C GLU A 242 -30.56 -7.34 -2.29
N ASP A 243 -29.53 -7.97 -1.71
CA ASP A 243 -28.57 -7.31 -0.82
C ASP A 243 -27.60 -6.35 -1.54
N MET A 244 -27.51 -6.43 -2.87
CA MET A 244 -26.62 -5.57 -3.66
C MET A 244 -27.33 -4.28 -4.13
N LYS A 245 -28.64 -4.33 -4.37
CA LYS A 245 -29.40 -3.22 -4.99
C LYS A 245 -29.29 -1.92 -4.20
N ALA A 246 -29.63 -1.96 -2.91
CA ALA A 246 -29.66 -0.76 -2.07
C ALA A 246 -28.26 -0.13 -1.89
N PRO A 247 -27.19 -0.90 -1.59
CA PRO A 247 -25.82 -0.38 -1.56
C PRO A 247 -25.40 0.30 -2.86
N VAL A 248 -25.64 -0.33 -4.02
CA VAL A 248 -25.23 0.23 -5.32
C VAL A 248 -25.93 1.56 -5.62
N ILE A 249 -27.23 1.66 -5.33
CA ILE A 249 -27.99 2.91 -5.48
C ILE A 249 -27.43 4.00 -4.56
N TYR A 250 -27.21 3.67 -3.28
CA TYR A 250 -26.67 4.61 -2.30
C TYR A 250 -25.28 5.12 -2.69
N ILE A 251 -24.39 4.20 -3.08
CA ILE A 251 -23.02 4.50 -3.48
C ILE A 251 -23.00 5.42 -4.70
N ASN A 252 -23.77 5.11 -5.74
CA ASN A 252 -23.84 5.96 -6.94
C ASN A 252 -24.31 7.38 -6.60
N LYS A 253 -25.37 7.52 -5.78
CA LYS A 253 -25.85 8.82 -5.30
C LYS A 253 -24.78 9.57 -4.51
N TYR A 254 -24.09 8.87 -3.59
CA TYR A 254 -23.03 9.47 -2.79
C TYR A 254 -21.85 9.93 -3.65
N LEU A 255 -21.36 9.09 -4.55
CA LEU A 255 -20.23 9.40 -5.43
C LEU A 255 -20.53 10.57 -6.37
N ALA A 256 -21.78 10.76 -6.78
CA ALA A 256 -22.21 11.92 -7.57
C ALA A 256 -22.43 13.20 -6.75
N SER A 257 -22.60 13.08 -5.42
CA SER A 257 -22.79 14.22 -4.52
C SER A 257 -21.52 15.08 -4.41
N ARG A 258 -21.69 16.32 -3.92
CA ARG A 258 -20.55 17.21 -3.61
C ARG A 258 -19.58 16.56 -2.61
N GLY A 259 -20.11 15.83 -1.63
CA GLY A 259 -19.32 15.13 -0.62
C GLY A 259 -18.45 14.04 -1.23
N GLY A 260 -19.04 13.16 -2.04
CA GLY A 260 -18.33 12.08 -2.73
C GLY A 260 -17.30 12.59 -3.73
N LYS A 261 -17.66 13.58 -4.56
CA LYS A 261 -16.70 14.24 -5.47
C LYS A 261 -15.52 14.85 -4.72
N SER A 262 -15.79 15.53 -3.60
CA SER A 262 -14.74 16.10 -2.77
C SER A 262 -13.88 15.04 -2.09
N ALA A 263 -14.46 13.91 -1.66
CA ALA A 263 -13.71 12.80 -1.08
C ALA A 263 -12.76 12.19 -2.12
N ARG A 264 -13.22 11.94 -3.35
CA ARG A 264 -12.38 11.46 -4.46
C ARG A 264 -11.22 12.42 -4.77
N MET A 265 -11.51 13.72 -4.88
CA MET A 265 -10.45 14.70 -5.10
C MET A 265 -9.41 14.72 -3.97
N ARG A 266 -9.81 14.49 -2.71
CA ARG A 266 -8.88 14.38 -1.58
C ARG A 266 -8.11 13.07 -1.56
N LEU A 267 -8.65 11.98 -2.10
CA LEU A 267 -7.92 10.72 -2.24
C LEU A 267 -6.86 10.82 -3.33
N GLU A 268 -7.21 11.44 -4.46
CA GLU A 268 -6.27 11.68 -5.57
C GLU A 268 -5.25 12.79 -5.22
N ASN A 269 -5.64 13.76 -4.39
CA ASN A 269 -4.81 14.88 -3.95
C ASN A 269 -4.92 15.05 -2.43
N PRO A 270 -4.23 14.21 -1.64
CA PRO A 270 -4.32 14.27 -0.18
C PRO A 270 -3.86 15.64 0.33
N PRO A 271 -4.61 16.26 1.26
CA PRO A 271 -4.19 17.52 1.84
C PRO A 271 -2.85 17.32 2.56
N PRO A 272 -1.97 18.34 2.58
CA PRO A 272 -0.75 18.29 3.36
C PRO A 272 -1.07 17.94 4.81
N TYR A 273 -0.30 17.01 5.38
CA TYR A 273 -0.44 16.63 6.77
C TYR A 273 -0.38 17.88 7.66
N LYS A 274 -1.41 18.07 8.49
CA LYS A 274 -1.41 19.10 9.53
C LYS A 274 -1.24 18.43 10.89
N PRO A 275 -0.15 18.71 11.62
CA PRO A 275 0.03 18.19 12.97
C PRO A 275 -1.18 18.54 13.83
N LYS A 276 -1.64 17.59 14.64
CA LYS A 276 -2.69 17.88 15.63
C LYS A 276 -2.18 18.98 16.56
N LYS A 277 -2.93 20.09 16.66
CA LYS A 277 -2.62 21.14 17.64
C LYS A 277 -2.53 20.50 19.02
N PRO A 278 -1.52 20.81 19.83
CA PRO A 278 -1.46 20.32 21.21
C PRO A 278 -2.78 20.67 21.89
N LYS A 279 -3.41 19.68 22.53
CA LYS A 279 -4.62 19.92 23.33
C LYS A 279 -4.26 21.02 24.34
N ARG A 280 -4.94 22.16 24.28
CA ARG A 280 -4.81 23.18 25.33
C ARG A 280 -5.17 22.50 26.64
N LYS A 281 -4.23 22.47 27.60
CA LYS A 281 -4.53 22.03 28.97
C LYS A 281 -5.67 22.89 29.47
N ASN A 282 -6.69 22.26 30.05
CA ASN A 282 -7.83 22.99 30.61
C ASN A 282 -7.27 23.96 31.69
N PRO A 283 -7.72 25.21 31.74
CA PRO A 283 -7.24 26.16 32.75
C PRO A 283 -7.40 25.65 34.19
N ILE A 284 -8.39 24.78 34.40
CA ILE A 284 -8.71 24.17 35.68
C ILE A 284 -7.68 23.12 36.11
N THR A 285 -7.09 22.35 35.18
CA THR A 285 -6.06 21.35 35.53
C THR A 285 -4.75 22.03 35.93
N ASN A 286 -4.41 23.16 35.28
CA ASN A 286 -3.26 23.98 35.68
C ASN A 286 -3.46 24.68 37.04
N ALA A 287 -4.70 25.05 37.41
CA ALA A 287 -4.98 25.68 38.71
C ALA A 287 -4.98 24.67 39.87
N LEU A 288 -5.22 23.39 39.60
CA LEU A 288 -5.24 22.31 40.60
C LEU A 288 -3.93 21.50 40.66
N GLY A 289 -2.92 21.85 39.86
CA GLY A 289 -1.63 21.14 39.86
C GLY A 289 -1.71 19.68 39.41
N MET A 290 -2.67 19.33 38.56
CA MET A 290 -2.84 17.99 37.97
C MET A 290 -2.49 17.97 36.48
#